data_AF-A0A519RBK3-F1
#
_entry.id   AF-A0A519RBK3-F1
#
_cell.length_a   1.000
_cell.length_b   1.000
_cell.length_c   1.000
_cell.angle_alpha   90.00
_cell.angle_beta   90.00
_cell.angle_gamma   90.00
#
_symmetry.space_group_name_H-M   'P 1'
#
loop_
_entity.id
_entity.type
_entity.pdbx_description
1 polymer ?
#
loop_
_entity_poly.entity_id
_entity_poly.type
_entity_poly.pdbx_seq_one_letter_code
_entity_poly.pdbx_strand_id
1 'polypeptide(L)'
;MQQFNFDSIANEGDTEDLSVLSNDILFKEMSLLFPNVNNILIPKKVAYALQKYVPKKSLKAIDPDPLIAVEKCLVFLSNLASTIYTDEKWKALYSPLLHEQTKDKGNTYLYKKIVEVLVKGTNNGPILEVDTRYYDGSSMKYKLADPYLKAGLTEYILKTPKIIQVRNKLYYKQLSKALNNPIALNLVRIYPKLDLPTSEELLEIGKRLVKNGYTTNKGKKLTIRNKHQNHYWADHEKRSFVEDN
;
A
#
# COMPACT_ATOMS: atom_id res chain seq x y z
N MET A 1 -39.51 -37.43 -12.24
CA MET A 1 -39.79 -38.37 -11.13
C MET A 1 -38.46 -38.67 -10.47
N GLN A 2 -38.19 -38.46 -9.18
CA GLN A 2 -38.95 -38.09 -7.97
C GLN A 2 -38.03 -37.14 -7.17
N GLN A 3 -38.47 -35.94 -6.77
CA GLN A 3 -39.00 -35.63 -5.42
C GLN A 3 -38.22 -36.32 -4.28
N PHE A 4 -37.32 -35.56 -3.65
CA PHE A 4 -36.84 -35.89 -2.31
C PHE A 4 -37.81 -35.28 -1.28
N ASN A 5 -38.33 -36.17 -0.43
CA ASN A 5 -39.28 -35.91 0.64
C ASN A 5 -38.79 -34.85 1.62
N PHE A 6 -39.63 -33.85 1.85
CA PHE A 6 -39.72 -33.16 3.13
C PHE A 6 -40.66 -33.98 4.02
N ASP A 7 -40.15 -34.45 5.16
CA ASP A 7 -40.81 -34.33 6.47
C ASP A 7 -40.10 -35.20 7.51
N SER A 8 -39.43 -34.58 8.48
CA SER A 8 -39.97 -34.49 9.83
C SER A 8 -39.03 -33.71 10.74
N ILE A 9 -39.63 -32.73 11.39
CA ILE A 9 -39.10 -31.70 12.26
C ILE A 9 -38.69 -32.33 13.59
N ALA A 10 -37.48 -32.03 14.08
CA ALA A 10 -37.17 -32.05 15.50
C ALA A 10 -36.07 -31.03 15.82
N ASN A 11 -36.50 -29.90 16.36
CA ASN A 11 -35.78 -29.00 17.28
C ASN A 11 -34.36 -28.56 16.92
N GLU A 12 -34.21 -27.39 16.30
CA GLU A 12 -33.04 -26.53 16.51
C GLU A 12 -33.45 -25.08 16.23
N GLY A 13 -33.64 -24.29 17.29
CA GLY A 13 -34.12 -22.92 17.19
C GLY A 13 -33.14 -22.00 16.47
N ASP A 14 -33.68 -21.07 15.67
CA ASP A 14 -33.17 -19.77 15.23
C ASP A 14 -31.63 -19.57 15.11
N THR A 15 -30.89 -20.60 14.69
CA THR A 15 -29.44 -20.49 14.47
C THR A 15 -29.10 -20.00 13.07
N GLU A 16 -30.01 -20.15 12.11
CA GLU A 16 -29.85 -19.55 10.78
C GLU A 16 -29.82 -18.03 10.86
N ASP A 17 -30.75 -17.42 11.59
CA ASP A 17 -30.80 -15.96 11.79
C ASP A 17 -29.57 -15.44 12.57
N LEU A 18 -29.09 -16.19 13.57
CA LEU A 18 -27.86 -15.86 14.29
C LEU A 18 -26.61 -15.96 13.40
N SER A 19 -26.58 -16.93 12.48
CA SER A 19 -25.47 -17.08 11.52
C SER A 19 -25.44 -15.94 10.50
N VAL A 20 -26.61 -15.50 10.03
CA VAL A 20 -26.77 -14.37 9.10
C VAL A 20 -26.39 -13.06 9.79
N LEU A 21 -26.89 -12.82 11.00
CA LEU A 21 -26.55 -11.65 11.81
C LEU A 21 -25.04 -11.61 12.16
N SER A 22 -24.45 -12.75 12.49
CA SER A 22 -23.01 -12.88 12.76
C SER A 22 -22.18 -12.55 11.50
N ASN A 23 -22.62 -13.02 10.33
CA ASN A 23 -21.98 -12.69 9.07
C ASN A 23 -22.11 -11.20 8.72
N ASP A 24 -23.27 -10.58 8.94
CA ASP A 24 -23.49 -9.16 8.67
C ASP A 24 -22.67 -8.24 9.59
N ILE A 25 -22.57 -8.60 10.89
CA ILE A 25 -21.69 -7.91 11.83
C ILE A 25 -20.23 -8.06 11.39
N LEU A 26 -19.81 -9.26 11.01
CA LEU A 26 -18.47 -9.50 10.46
C LEU A 26 -18.23 -8.66 9.20
N PHE A 27 -19.18 -8.61 8.26
CA PHE A 27 -19.04 -7.80 7.05
C PHE A 27 -18.97 -6.29 7.36
N LYS A 28 -19.74 -5.81 8.34
CA LYS A 28 -19.72 -4.40 8.76
C LYS A 28 -18.44 -4.04 9.51
N GLU A 29 -17.95 -4.88 10.41
CA GLU A 29 -16.66 -4.70 11.07
C GLU A 29 -15.51 -4.76 10.06
N MET A 30 -15.60 -5.68 9.10
CA MET A 30 -14.63 -5.78 8.02
C MET A 30 -14.71 -4.57 7.08
N SER A 31 -15.90 -4.00 6.82
CA SER A 31 -16.11 -2.80 5.98
C SER A 31 -15.21 -1.62 6.40
N LEU A 32 -14.93 -1.50 7.71
CA LEU A 32 -14.05 -0.48 8.30
C LEU A 32 -12.56 -0.72 8.00
N LEU A 33 -12.17 -1.97 7.76
CA LEU A 33 -10.81 -2.38 7.41
C LEU A 33 -10.55 -2.31 5.89
N PHE A 34 -11.58 -2.09 5.05
CA PHE A 34 -11.36 -2.03 3.61
C PHE A 34 -10.80 -0.66 3.22
N PRO A 35 -9.56 -0.60 2.69
CA PRO A 35 -9.11 0.60 2.03
C PRO A 35 -10.03 0.88 0.83
N ASN A 36 -10.33 2.15 0.57
CA ASN A 36 -10.98 2.53 -0.67
C ASN A 36 -10.11 2.06 -1.84
N VAL A 37 -10.54 0.97 -2.48
CA VAL A 37 -9.84 0.28 -3.57
C VAL A 37 -9.55 1.17 -4.78
N ASN A 38 -10.35 2.22 -4.95
CA ASN A 38 -10.17 3.20 -6.01
C ASN A 38 -9.06 4.20 -5.68
N ASN A 39 -8.73 4.38 -4.40
CA ASN A 39 -7.70 5.30 -3.96
C ASN A 39 -6.36 4.59 -3.78
N ILE A 40 -5.32 5.10 -4.43
CA ILE A 40 -3.96 4.58 -4.30
C ILE A 40 -3.01 5.70 -3.90
N LEU A 41 -2.03 5.37 -3.06
CA LEU A 41 -0.91 6.26 -2.80
C LEU A 41 0.15 6.10 -3.88
N ILE A 42 0.50 7.22 -4.52
CA ILE A 42 1.53 7.29 -5.55
C ILE A 42 2.57 8.36 -5.22
N PRO A 43 3.81 8.25 -5.74
CA PRO A 43 4.80 9.31 -5.60
C PRO A 43 4.29 10.64 -6.18
N LYS A 44 4.50 11.75 -5.48
CA LYS A 44 4.14 13.08 -5.97
C LYS A 44 4.80 13.35 -7.33
N LYS A 45 4.13 14.16 -8.16
CA LYS A 45 4.57 14.56 -9.51
C LYS A 45 4.58 13.44 -10.56
N VAL A 46 4.45 12.17 -10.18
CA VAL A 46 4.62 11.06 -11.14
C VAL A 46 3.48 10.97 -12.16
N ALA A 47 2.22 11.20 -11.75
CA ALA A 47 1.08 11.21 -12.67
C ALA A 47 1.25 12.29 -13.75
N TYR A 48 1.63 13.50 -13.34
CA TYR A 48 1.92 14.60 -14.26
C TYR A 48 3.10 14.27 -15.18
N ALA A 49 4.18 13.69 -14.63
CA ALA A 49 5.36 13.34 -15.41
C ALA A 49 5.07 12.28 -16.48
N LEU A 50 4.30 11.25 -16.13
CA LEU A 50 3.85 10.21 -17.05
C LEU A 50 2.97 10.77 -18.18
N GLN A 51 2.06 11.70 -17.87
CA GLN A 51 1.16 12.28 -18.88
C GLN A 51 1.85 13.29 -19.79
N LYS A 52 2.76 14.12 -19.24
CA LYS A 52 3.34 15.25 -19.96
C LYS A 52 4.65 14.90 -20.67
N TYR A 53 5.50 14.08 -20.06
CA TYR A 53 6.89 13.92 -20.49
C TYR A 53 7.22 12.54 -21.06
N VAL A 54 6.42 11.52 -20.78
CA VAL A 54 6.64 10.19 -21.39
C VAL A 54 6.08 10.18 -22.81
N PRO A 55 6.88 9.74 -23.81
CA PRO A 55 6.40 9.66 -25.19
C PRO A 55 5.18 8.75 -25.33
N LYS A 56 4.14 9.21 -26.05
CA LYS A 56 2.92 8.42 -26.32
C LYS A 56 3.23 7.06 -26.96
N LYS A 57 4.28 6.96 -27.77
CA LYS A 57 4.73 5.70 -28.38
C LYS A 57 5.11 4.66 -27.33
N SER A 58 5.78 5.08 -26.25
CA SER A 58 6.18 4.22 -25.14
C SER A 58 4.96 3.78 -24.32
N LEU A 59 4.01 4.68 -24.04
CA LEU A 59 2.76 4.35 -23.36
C LEU A 59 1.90 3.37 -24.19
N LYS A 60 1.83 3.57 -25.51
CA LYS A 60 1.12 2.69 -26.44
C LYS A 60 1.68 1.26 -26.50
N ALA A 61 2.92 1.04 -26.06
CA ALA A 61 3.47 -0.30 -25.94
C ALA A 61 2.85 -1.09 -24.76
N ILE A 62 2.34 -0.38 -23.74
CA ILE A 62 1.67 -0.94 -22.57
C ILE A 62 0.17 -1.13 -22.85
N ASP A 63 -0.49 -0.09 -23.35
CA ASP A 63 -1.93 -0.11 -23.64
C ASP A 63 -2.23 0.80 -24.83
N PRO A 64 -3.10 0.40 -25.79
CA PRO A 64 -3.49 1.26 -26.90
C PRO A 64 -3.99 2.65 -26.46
N ASP A 65 -4.66 2.72 -25.31
CA ASP A 65 -5.03 3.98 -24.67
C ASP A 65 -3.91 4.47 -23.73
N PRO A 66 -3.26 5.62 -24.04
CA PRO A 66 -2.23 6.18 -23.17
C PRO A 66 -2.70 6.48 -21.74
N LEU A 67 -3.98 6.80 -21.52
CA LEU A 67 -4.50 7.08 -20.18
C LEU A 67 -4.55 5.81 -19.33
N ILE A 68 -4.99 4.69 -19.92
CA ILE A 68 -4.98 3.38 -19.25
C ILE A 68 -3.54 2.93 -19.00
N ALA A 69 -2.62 3.16 -19.94
CA ALA A 69 -1.19 2.89 -19.76
C ALA A 69 -0.60 3.66 -18.56
N VAL A 70 -0.95 4.95 -18.42
CA VAL A 70 -0.55 5.77 -17.27
C VAL A 70 -1.07 5.17 -15.97
N GLU A 71 -2.36 4.81 -15.88
CA GLU A 71 -2.91 4.22 -14.66
C GLU A 71 -2.28 2.87 -14.32
N LYS A 72 -1.97 2.03 -15.31
CA LYS A 72 -1.20 0.78 -15.10
C LYS A 72 0.19 1.09 -14.50
N CYS A 73 0.87 2.14 -14.96
CA CYS A 73 2.14 2.58 -14.36
C CYS A 73 1.95 3.07 -12.91
N LEU A 74 0.89 3.83 -12.63
CA LEU A 74 0.59 4.30 -11.28
C LEU A 74 0.30 3.15 -10.31
N VAL A 75 -0.46 2.15 -10.74
CA VAL A 75 -0.70 0.93 -9.96
C VAL A 75 0.61 0.21 -9.65
N PHE A 76 1.50 0.07 -10.63
CA PHE A 76 2.83 -0.51 -10.39
C PHE A 76 3.58 0.27 -9.31
N LEU A 77 3.68 1.59 -9.44
CA LEU A 77 4.40 2.46 -8.52
C LEU A 77 3.77 2.49 -7.11
N SER A 78 2.46 2.28 -6.98
CA SER A 78 1.81 2.20 -5.67
C SER A 78 2.34 1.06 -4.80
N ASN A 79 2.86 -0.01 -5.41
CA ASN A 79 3.50 -1.11 -4.66
C ASN A 79 4.80 -0.67 -3.97
N LEU A 80 5.40 0.45 -4.38
CA LEU A 80 6.60 1.05 -3.78
C LEU A 80 6.29 2.14 -2.76
N ALA A 81 5.03 2.53 -2.57
CA ALA A 81 4.67 3.65 -1.69
C ALA A 81 5.25 3.51 -0.27
N SER A 82 5.22 2.29 0.29
CA SER A 82 5.76 2.01 1.63
C SER A 82 7.25 2.34 1.77
N THR A 83 8.03 2.29 0.68
CA THR A 83 9.48 2.52 0.70
C THR A 83 9.86 3.96 1.03
N ILE A 84 8.92 4.90 0.90
CA ILE A 84 9.17 6.30 1.24
C ILE A 84 9.44 6.46 2.74
N TYR A 85 8.80 5.65 3.58
CA TYR A 85 8.91 5.72 5.04
C TYR A 85 9.95 4.78 5.65
N THR A 86 10.56 3.89 4.86
CA THR A 86 11.54 2.90 5.36
C THR A 86 12.97 3.30 5.03
N ASP A 87 13.95 2.94 5.87
CA ASP A 87 15.36 3.18 5.55
C ASP A 87 15.80 2.38 4.29
N GLU A 88 15.33 1.13 4.16
CA GLU A 88 15.54 0.35 2.94
C GLU A 88 14.61 0.83 1.82
N LYS A 89 15.18 1.54 0.84
CA LYS A 89 14.45 2.09 -0.33
C LYS A 89 14.30 1.09 -1.47
N TRP A 90 15.08 0.02 -1.46
CA TRP A 90 15.01 -1.06 -2.45
C TRP A 90 14.01 -2.11 -2.01
N LYS A 91 13.00 -2.38 -2.84
CA LYS A 91 11.94 -3.35 -2.54
C LYS A 91 11.87 -4.44 -3.58
N ALA A 92 11.91 -5.69 -3.13
CA ALA A 92 11.57 -6.84 -3.96
C ALA A 92 10.06 -6.87 -4.21
N LEU A 93 9.64 -7.05 -5.47
CA LEU A 93 8.24 -7.17 -5.82
C LEU A 93 7.94 -8.56 -6.37
N TYR A 94 6.82 -9.14 -5.93
CA TYR A 94 6.41 -10.47 -6.34
C TYR A 94 5.86 -10.46 -7.77
N SER A 95 6.60 -11.08 -8.71
CA SER A 95 6.28 -11.01 -10.14
C SER A 95 4.90 -11.54 -10.52
N PRO A 96 4.33 -12.59 -9.88
CA PRO A 96 2.96 -13.02 -10.16
C PRO A 96 1.92 -12.00 -9.75
N LEU A 97 2.15 -11.24 -8.66
CA LEU A 97 1.25 -10.14 -8.27
C LEU A 97 1.29 -9.02 -9.31
N LEU A 98 2.50 -8.62 -9.74
CA LEU A 98 2.66 -7.59 -10.79
C LEU A 98 2.01 -8.02 -12.11
N HIS A 99 2.13 -9.30 -12.45
CA HIS A 99 1.45 -9.86 -13.61
C HIS A 99 -0.06 -9.78 -13.45
N GLU A 100 -0.63 -10.26 -12.34
CA GLU A 100 -2.08 -10.28 -12.10
C GLU A 100 -2.67 -8.85 -12.10
N GLN A 101 -1.94 -7.86 -11.54
CA GLN A 101 -2.34 -6.44 -11.55
C GLN A 101 -2.36 -5.80 -12.94
N THR A 102 -1.50 -6.26 -13.84
CA THR A 102 -1.27 -5.63 -15.16
C THR A 102 -1.76 -6.49 -16.32
N LYS A 103 -2.32 -7.67 -16.02
CA LYS A 103 -2.73 -8.67 -16.99
C LYS A 103 -3.80 -8.09 -17.93
N ASP A 104 -3.63 -8.39 -19.21
CA ASP A 104 -4.66 -8.20 -20.21
C ASP A 104 -5.11 -9.56 -20.77
N LYS A 105 -5.86 -9.58 -21.87
CA LYS A 105 -6.36 -10.82 -22.49
C LYS A 105 -5.26 -11.86 -22.81
N GLY A 106 -3.99 -11.46 -22.89
CA GLY A 106 -2.85 -12.36 -23.13
C GLY A 106 -2.09 -12.80 -21.87
N ASN A 107 -1.21 -13.80 -22.03
CA ASN A 107 -0.31 -14.30 -20.98
C ASN A 107 1.05 -13.57 -20.93
N THR A 108 1.21 -12.49 -21.70
CA THR A 108 2.45 -11.71 -21.68
C THR A 108 2.60 -10.95 -20.37
N TYR A 109 3.82 -10.97 -19.81
CA TYR A 109 4.17 -10.21 -18.61
C TYR A 109 4.24 -8.70 -18.91
N LEU A 110 3.08 -8.06 -19.02
CA LEU A 110 2.95 -6.64 -19.40
C LEU A 110 3.71 -5.70 -18.45
N TYR A 111 3.82 -6.06 -17.17
CA TYR A 111 4.59 -5.27 -16.20
C TYR A 111 6.05 -5.04 -16.63
N LYS A 112 6.65 -5.92 -17.45
CA LYS A 112 8.03 -5.71 -17.95
C LYS A 112 8.11 -4.45 -18.83
N LYS A 113 7.11 -4.23 -19.69
CA LYS A 113 7.02 -3.00 -20.49
C LYS A 113 6.78 -1.77 -19.62
N ILE A 114 6.02 -1.91 -18.54
CA ILE A 114 5.84 -0.84 -17.56
C ILE A 114 7.19 -0.47 -16.93
N VAL A 115 7.98 -1.47 -16.51
CA VAL A 115 9.33 -1.25 -15.97
C VAL A 115 10.21 -0.56 -17.00
N GLU A 116 10.23 -1.00 -18.26
CA GLU A 116 11.01 -0.36 -19.34
C GLU A 116 10.65 1.13 -19.50
N VAL A 117 9.35 1.46 -19.50
CA VAL A 117 8.88 2.85 -19.61
C VAL A 117 9.28 3.68 -18.40
N LEU A 118 9.16 3.12 -17.19
CA LEU A 118 9.49 3.84 -15.96
C LEU A 118 11.00 4.02 -15.76
N VAL A 119 11.82 3.06 -16.20
CA VAL A 119 13.30 3.14 -16.17
C VAL A 119 13.79 4.12 -17.24
N LYS A 120 13.23 4.08 -18.45
CA LYS A 120 13.52 5.10 -19.46
C LYS A 120 13.10 6.49 -18.98
N GLY A 121 11.99 6.55 -18.23
CA GLY A 121 11.52 7.73 -17.54
C GLY A 121 11.19 8.88 -18.49
N THR A 122 11.67 10.07 -18.11
CA THR A 122 11.41 11.33 -18.80
C THR A 122 12.72 11.97 -19.23
N ASN A 123 12.65 13.10 -19.94
CA ASN A 123 13.84 13.90 -20.24
C ASN A 123 14.60 14.36 -18.97
N ASN A 124 13.93 14.38 -17.81
CA ASN A 124 14.53 14.74 -16.52
C ASN A 124 15.08 13.52 -15.75
N GLY A 125 15.14 12.35 -16.39
CA GLY A 125 15.66 11.12 -15.81
C GLY A 125 14.61 10.05 -15.52
N PRO A 126 15.07 8.91 -14.95
CA PRO A 126 14.23 7.76 -14.64
C PRO A 126 13.18 8.09 -13.57
N ILE A 127 12.03 7.40 -13.64
CA ILE A 127 11.05 7.36 -12.54
C ILE A 127 11.37 6.20 -11.59
N LEU A 128 11.94 5.13 -12.15
CA LEU A 128 12.21 3.86 -11.46
C LEU A 128 13.66 3.44 -11.70
N GLU A 129 14.30 2.97 -10.63
CA GLU A 129 15.60 2.29 -10.66
C GLU A 129 15.37 0.80 -10.43
N VAL A 130 16.16 -0.04 -11.12
CA VAL A 130 16.08 -1.50 -11.03
C VAL A 130 17.45 -2.05 -10.69
N ASP A 131 17.53 -2.91 -9.68
CA ASP A 131 18.74 -3.67 -9.39
C ASP A 131 18.76 -4.90 -10.29
N THR A 132 19.60 -4.85 -11.33
CA THR A 132 19.74 -5.92 -12.33
C THR A 132 20.74 -6.99 -11.92
N ARG A 133 21.34 -6.89 -10.73
CA ARG A 133 22.29 -7.90 -10.25
C ARG A 133 21.55 -9.21 -10.02
N TYR A 134 21.88 -10.20 -10.82
CA TYR A 134 21.34 -11.55 -10.72
C TYR A 134 22.35 -12.47 -10.04
N TYR A 135 21.93 -13.08 -8.94
CA TYR A 135 22.60 -14.23 -8.31
C TYR A 135 21.54 -15.20 -7.77
N ASP A 136 21.90 -16.48 -7.64
CA ASP A 136 20.97 -17.51 -7.15
C ASP A 136 20.37 -17.11 -5.79
N GLY A 137 19.04 -17.18 -5.69
CA GLY A 137 18.28 -16.77 -4.51
C GLY A 137 17.93 -15.28 -4.42
N SER A 138 18.38 -14.43 -5.36
CA SER A 138 18.00 -13.01 -5.39
C SER A 138 16.71 -12.74 -6.17
N SER A 139 15.87 -11.85 -5.64
CA SER A 139 14.71 -11.31 -6.35
C SER A 139 15.02 -9.93 -6.89
N MET A 140 14.52 -9.61 -8.09
CA MET A 140 14.66 -8.28 -8.68
C MET A 140 14.10 -7.21 -7.73
N LYS A 141 14.94 -6.23 -7.39
CA LYS A 141 14.59 -5.12 -6.50
C LYS A 141 14.37 -3.85 -7.31
N TYR A 142 13.46 -3.04 -6.83
CA TYR A 142 13.07 -1.78 -7.46
C TYR A 142 13.13 -0.65 -6.44
N LYS A 143 13.48 0.54 -6.90
CA LYS A 143 13.54 1.76 -6.09
C LYS A 143 12.96 2.93 -6.87
N LEU A 144 12.25 3.84 -6.19
CA LEU A 144 11.84 5.11 -6.78
C LEU A 144 13.06 6.00 -6.98
N ALA A 145 13.18 6.63 -8.14
CA ALA A 145 14.25 7.58 -8.37
C ALA A 145 14.17 8.76 -7.38
N ASP A 146 15.32 9.27 -6.98
CA ASP A 146 15.45 10.27 -5.91
C ASP A 146 14.49 11.48 -6.02
N PRO A 147 14.23 12.08 -7.21
CA PRO A 147 13.29 13.19 -7.34
C PRO A 147 11.86 12.84 -6.91
N TYR A 148 11.44 11.60 -7.13
CA TYR A 148 10.10 11.11 -6.79
C TYR A 148 10.05 10.60 -5.35
N LEU A 149 11.14 10.02 -4.87
CA LEU A 149 11.27 9.57 -3.48
C LEU A 149 11.20 10.75 -2.49
N LYS A 150 11.96 11.83 -2.76
CA LYS A 150 12.00 13.04 -1.92
C LYS A 150 10.70 13.85 -1.95
N ALA A 151 9.90 13.70 -3.01
CA ALA A 151 8.66 14.46 -3.15
C ALA A 151 7.53 13.95 -2.23
N GLY A 152 7.63 12.72 -1.71
CA GLY A 152 6.61 12.10 -0.86
C GLY A 152 5.44 11.50 -1.66
N LEU A 153 4.34 11.20 -0.96
CA LEU A 153 3.15 10.55 -1.53
C LEU A 153 1.98 11.51 -1.73
N THR A 154 1.10 11.18 -2.66
CA THR A 154 -0.21 11.79 -2.85
C THR A 154 -1.23 10.72 -3.20
N GLU A 155 -2.47 10.95 -2.81
CA GLU A 155 -3.60 10.12 -3.18
C GLU A 155 -3.98 10.31 -4.65
N TYR A 156 -4.33 9.22 -5.31
CA TYR A 156 -4.81 9.21 -6.68
C TYR A 156 -6.02 8.29 -6.79
N ILE A 157 -7.11 8.83 -7.32
CA ILE A 157 -8.34 8.10 -7.57
C ILE A 157 -8.26 7.48 -8.96
N LEU A 158 -8.25 6.16 -9.01
CA LEU A 158 -8.32 5.35 -10.22
C LEU A 158 -9.60 5.65 -11.00
N LYS A 159 -9.47 5.77 -12.32
CA LYS A 159 -10.56 6.12 -13.23
C LYS A 159 -10.99 4.94 -14.09
N THR A 160 -10.06 4.05 -14.46
CA THR A 160 -10.35 2.92 -15.36
C THR A 160 -11.11 1.81 -14.63
N PRO A 161 -12.37 1.48 -15.01
CA PRO A 161 -13.18 0.48 -14.32
C PRO A 161 -12.54 -0.91 -14.30
N LYS A 162 -11.89 -1.32 -15.41
CA LYS A 162 -11.21 -2.62 -15.50
C LYS A 162 -10.05 -2.74 -14.52
N ILE A 163 -9.28 -1.67 -14.31
CA ILE A 163 -8.18 -1.65 -13.34
C ILE A 163 -8.73 -1.78 -11.91
N ILE A 164 -9.80 -1.04 -11.60
CA ILE A 164 -10.50 -1.11 -10.32
C ILE A 164 -11.01 -2.54 -10.06
N GLN A 165 -11.67 -3.15 -11.04
CA GLN A 165 -12.19 -4.52 -10.93
C GLN A 165 -11.08 -5.55 -10.65
N VAL A 166 -9.95 -5.47 -11.37
CA VAL A 166 -8.79 -6.36 -11.15
C VAL A 166 -8.23 -6.18 -9.74
N ARG A 167 -8.11 -4.93 -9.29
CA ARG A 167 -7.63 -4.60 -7.95
C ARG A 167 -8.57 -5.13 -6.87
N ASN A 168 -9.88 -4.99 -7.03
CA ASN A 168 -10.89 -5.54 -6.11
C ASN A 168 -10.76 -7.05 -6.00
N LYS A 169 -10.70 -7.75 -7.14
CA LYS A 169 -10.53 -9.20 -7.16
C LYS A 169 -9.27 -9.65 -6.42
N LEU A 170 -8.16 -8.93 -6.63
CA LEU A 170 -6.90 -9.18 -5.93
C LEU A 170 -7.01 -8.97 -4.43
N TYR A 171 -7.67 -7.90 -3.99
CA TYR A 171 -7.90 -7.64 -2.56
C TYR A 171 -8.75 -8.74 -1.92
N TYR A 172 -9.88 -9.12 -2.51
CA TYR A 172 -10.71 -10.20 -1.96
C TYR A 172 -9.96 -11.53 -1.90
N LYS A 173 -9.14 -11.84 -2.91
CA LYS A 173 -8.28 -13.03 -2.90
C LYS A 173 -7.25 -13.00 -1.78
N GLN A 174 -6.62 -11.85 -1.53
CA GLN A 174 -5.66 -11.68 -0.44
C GLN A 174 -6.35 -11.74 0.93
N LEU A 175 -7.52 -11.13 1.05
CA LEU A 175 -8.32 -11.13 2.26
C LEU A 175 -8.79 -12.54 2.61
N SER A 176 -9.34 -13.29 1.65
CA SER A 176 -9.73 -14.68 1.85
C SER A 176 -8.55 -15.53 2.34
N LYS A 177 -7.36 -15.35 1.76
CA LYS A 177 -6.13 -16.01 2.23
C LYS A 177 -5.76 -15.60 3.67
N ALA A 178 -5.91 -14.32 4.01
CA ALA A 178 -5.63 -13.82 5.35
C ALA A 178 -6.62 -14.38 6.38
N LEU A 179 -7.91 -14.44 6.07
CA LEU A 179 -8.93 -15.01 6.96
C LEU A 179 -8.75 -16.52 7.20
N ASN A 180 -8.21 -17.24 6.22
CA ASN A 180 -7.87 -18.66 6.36
C ASN A 180 -6.59 -18.88 7.19
N ASN A 181 -5.83 -17.83 7.50
CA ASN A 181 -4.66 -17.92 8.37
C ASN A 181 -5.06 -17.51 9.80
N PRO A 182 -4.94 -18.41 10.81
CA PRO A 182 -5.37 -18.12 12.18
C PRO A 182 -4.73 -16.86 12.80
N ILE A 183 -3.46 -16.59 12.49
CA ILE A 183 -2.74 -15.41 13.00
C ILE A 183 -3.34 -14.14 12.40
N ALA A 184 -3.52 -14.10 11.09
CA ALA A 184 -4.07 -12.93 10.41
C ALA A 184 -5.56 -12.73 10.73
N LEU A 185 -6.33 -13.81 10.89
CA LEU A 185 -7.72 -13.75 11.36
C LEU A 185 -7.81 -13.11 12.76
N ASN A 186 -6.96 -13.53 13.69
CA ASN A 186 -6.93 -12.95 15.03
C ASN A 186 -6.59 -11.45 14.98
N LEU A 187 -5.63 -11.06 14.14
CA LEU A 187 -5.30 -9.65 13.94
C LEU A 187 -6.51 -8.86 13.43
N VAL A 188 -7.17 -9.33 12.37
CA VAL A 188 -8.37 -8.69 11.80
C VAL A 188 -9.47 -8.52 12.85
N ARG A 189 -9.62 -9.45 13.80
CA ARG A 189 -10.60 -9.39 14.89
C ARG A 189 -10.19 -8.47 16.05
N ILE A 190 -8.90 -8.29 16.29
CA ILE A 190 -8.37 -7.51 17.42
C ILE A 190 -8.23 -6.04 17.05
N TYR A 191 -7.75 -5.71 15.85
CA TYR A 191 -7.47 -4.32 15.45
C TYR A 191 -8.67 -3.36 15.65
N PRO A 192 -9.92 -3.72 15.29
CA PRO A 192 -11.08 -2.85 15.54
C PRO A 192 -11.39 -2.60 17.01
N LYS A 193 -10.84 -3.43 17.92
CA LYS A 193 -11.02 -3.32 19.38
C LYS A 193 -9.89 -2.54 20.04
N LEU A 194 -8.86 -2.15 19.29
CA LEU A 194 -7.75 -1.36 19.80
C LEU A 194 -8.08 0.12 19.63
N ASP A 195 -8.14 0.83 20.75
CA ASP A 195 -8.13 2.29 20.74
C ASP A 195 -6.69 2.76 20.50
N LEU A 196 -6.41 3.19 19.28
CA LEU A 196 -5.14 3.81 18.95
C LEU A 196 -5.15 5.27 19.43
N PRO A 197 -4.07 5.75 20.07
CA PRO A 197 -4.01 7.13 20.53
C PRO A 197 -4.10 8.09 19.35
N THR A 198 -4.89 9.14 19.51
CA THR A 198 -4.99 10.26 18.58
C THR A 198 -3.67 11.02 18.48
N SER A 199 -3.51 11.84 17.44
CA SER A 199 -2.32 12.69 17.30
C SER A 199 -2.13 13.64 18.48
N GLU A 200 -3.22 14.07 19.12
CA GLU A 200 -3.19 14.93 20.30
C GLU A 200 -2.68 14.15 21.53
N GLU A 201 -3.21 12.95 21.76
CA GLU A 201 -2.75 12.06 22.84
C GLU A 201 -1.29 11.64 22.66
N LEU A 202 -0.86 11.34 21.43
CA LEU A 202 0.54 11.07 21.10
C LEU A 202 1.44 12.25 21.43
N LEU A 203 0.99 13.48 21.16
CA LEU A 203 1.74 14.69 21.49
C LEU A 203 1.84 14.90 23.00
N GLU A 204 0.77 14.64 23.76
CA GLU A 204 0.78 14.70 25.23
C GLU A 204 1.73 13.66 25.83
N ILE A 205 1.71 12.43 25.32
CA ILE A 205 2.64 11.37 25.71
C ILE A 205 4.07 11.80 25.41
N GLY A 206 4.33 12.37 24.22
CA GLY A 206 5.62 12.92 23.84
C GLY A 206 6.10 14.01 24.80
N LYS A 207 5.24 14.97 25.15
CA LYS A 207 5.53 16.02 26.16
C LYS A 207 5.89 15.43 27.52
N ARG A 208 5.14 14.43 27.97
CA ARG A 208 5.41 13.72 29.23
C ARG A 208 6.77 13.02 29.22
N LEU A 209 7.10 12.34 28.13
CA LEU A 209 8.39 11.65 27.97
C LEU A 209 9.57 12.63 27.96
N VAL A 210 9.43 13.78 27.28
CA VAL A 210 10.46 14.83 27.29
C VAL A 210 10.65 15.43 28.67
N LYS A 211 9.56 15.69 29.41
CA LYS A 211 9.61 16.16 30.81
C LYS A 211 10.35 15.17 31.71
N ASN A 212 10.16 13.87 31.47
CA ASN A 212 10.81 12.79 32.22
C ASN A 212 12.27 12.53 31.77
N GLY A 213 12.80 13.29 30.82
CA GLY A 213 14.17 13.15 30.34
C GLY A 213 14.44 11.88 29.53
N TYR A 214 13.41 11.32 28.88
CA TYR A 214 13.52 10.07 28.15
C TYR A 214 14.60 10.11 27.06
N THR A 215 15.39 9.05 26.99
CA THR A 215 16.35 8.78 25.92
C THR A 215 15.91 7.56 25.12
N THR A 216 15.97 7.68 23.79
CA THR A 216 15.68 6.56 22.90
C THR A 216 16.67 5.40 23.11
N ASN A 217 16.31 4.19 22.67
CA ASN A 217 17.20 3.02 22.72
C ASN A 217 18.55 3.24 21.99
N LYS A 218 18.62 4.23 21.09
CA LYS A 218 19.85 4.66 20.39
C LYS A 218 20.65 5.74 21.15
N GLY A 219 20.30 6.02 22.41
CA GLY A 219 20.96 7.01 23.26
C GLY A 219 20.64 8.47 22.95
N LYS A 220 19.73 8.76 22.01
CA LYS A 220 19.35 10.13 21.65
C LYS A 220 18.32 10.70 22.62
N LYS A 221 18.50 11.94 23.08
CA LYS A 221 17.57 12.63 23.97
C LYS A 221 16.31 13.05 23.22
N LEU A 222 15.13 12.66 23.70
CA LEU A 222 13.86 13.09 23.11
C LEU A 222 13.65 14.58 23.39
N THR A 223 13.32 15.36 22.37
CA THR A 223 13.15 16.82 22.44
C THR A 223 11.92 17.25 21.62
N ILE A 224 11.21 18.29 22.06
CA ILE A 224 10.13 18.90 21.26
C ILE A 224 10.74 20.03 20.43
N ARG A 225 10.50 20.01 19.12
CA ARG A 225 11.02 20.98 18.15
C ARG A 225 10.32 22.34 18.24
N ASN A 226 9.07 22.41 18.71
CA ASN A 226 8.36 23.67 18.99
C ASN A 226 8.53 24.73 17.87
N LYS A 227 8.30 24.34 16.61
CA LYS A 227 8.43 25.18 15.39
C LYS A 227 9.84 25.67 15.02
N HIS A 228 10.88 25.28 15.74
CA HIS A 228 12.26 25.56 15.31
C HIS A 228 12.73 24.57 14.23
N GLN A 229 13.81 24.91 13.52
CA GLN A 229 14.51 23.92 12.67
C GLN A 229 15.41 23.04 13.54
N ASN A 230 15.71 21.82 13.11
CA ASN A 230 16.55 20.89 13.89
C ASN A 230 17.92 21.51 14.26
N HIS A 231 18.51 22.32 13.36
CA HIS A 231 19.79 23.01 13.58
C HIS A 231 19.75 24.14 14.64
N TYR A 232 18.58 24.47 15.20
CA TYR A 232 18.47 25.37 16.34
C TYR A 232 19.21 24.82 17.59
N TRP A 233 19.29 23.49 17.70
CA TRP A 233 20.07 22.83 18.75
C TRP A 233 21.47 22.51 18.25
N ALA A 234 22.50 23.01 18.94
CA ALA A 234 23.89 22.71 18.61
C ALA A 234 24.18 21.20 18.60
N ASP A 235 23.50 20.43 19.46
CA ASP A 235 23.60 18.98 19.60
C ASP A 235 22.47 18.22 18.88
N HIS A 236 21.88 18.77 17.82
CA HIS A 236 20.74 18.17 17.11
C HIS A 236 20.96 16.71 16.66
N GLU A 237 22.19 16.31 16.31
CA GLU A 237 22.53 14.93 15.94
C GLU A 237 22.32 13.92 17.09
N LYS A 238 22.48 14.38 18.34
CA LYS A 238 22.30 13.62 19.58
C LYS A 238 20.85 13.68 20.10
N ARG A 239 19.95 14.33 19.37
CA ARG A 239 18.53 14.48 19.73
C ARG A 239 17.62 13.72 18.78
N SER A 240 16.45 13.35 19.29
CA SER A 240 15.33 12.84 18.52
C SER A 240 14.15 13.78 18.74
N PHE A 241 13.52 14.25 17.67
CA PHE A 241 12.40 15.19 17.76
C PHE A 241 11.07 14.45 17.78
N VAL A 242 10.19 14.82 18.70
CA VAL A 242 8.85 14.20 18.82
C VAL A 242 8.09 14.33 17.50
N GLU A 243 8.21 15.47 16.83
CA GLU A 243 7.48 15.78 15.59
C GLU A 243 8.01 15.05 14.34
N ASP A 244 9.14 14.34 14.45
CA ASP A 244 9.70 13.52 13.37
C ASP A 244 9.32 12.03 13.51
N ASN A 245 8.62 11.65 14.60
CA ASN A 245 8.18 10.28 14.91
C ASN A 245 6.65 10.17 14.85
#